data_AF-A0A1H1FQ44-F1
#
_entry.id   AF-A0A1H1FQ44-F1
#
_cell.length_a   1.000
_cell.length_b   1.000
_cell.length_c   1.000
_cell.angle_alpha   90.00
_cell.angle_beta   90.00
_cell.angle_gamma   90.00
#
_symmetry.space_group_name_H-M   'P 1'
#
loop_
_entity.id
_entity.type
_entity.pdbx_description
1 polymer ?
#
loop_
_entity_poly.entity_id
_entity_poly.type
_entity_poly.pdbx_seq_one_letter_code
_entity_poly.pdbx_strand_id
1 'polypeptide(L)'
;MHTIVPAVVPIFDATSLLHTFGPWVLLGIGLVVFVESGVLFPFLPGDSLLVTAAILSSALGITPWQIILVGVVAAFLGDQVGFWLGRRVGRRLFRDDARVLRTSRLQEAEAFFARYGALALVLGRFVPIVRTYVPLAAGTADLRWRRFTLWNLVGGIAWVVGMTVVGVLLGGIPFVAHNIDVLSVVIVVVSVLPVVIGALRARRTRPTPRSGERV
;
A
#
# COMPACT_ATOMS: atom_id res chain seq x y z
N MET A 1 49.73 21.26 9.45
CA MET A 1 49.53 19.80 9.57
C MET A 1 48.02 19.54 9.64
N HIS A 2 47.42 19.16 8.52
CA HIS A 2 46.00 18.78 8.47
C HIS A 2 45.88 17.31 8.86
N THR A 3 45.44 17.05 10.08
CA THR A 3 45.05 15.70 10.51
C THR A 3 43.74 15.37 9.83
N ILE A 4 43.82 14.64 8.72
CA ILE A 4 42.67 13.95 8.13
C ILE A 4 42.35 12.82 9.10
N VAL A 5 41.45 13.08 10.05
CA VAL A 5 40.76 12.01 10.75
C VAL A 5 39.85 11.38 9.71
N PRO A 6 40.07 10.12 9.28
CA PRO A 6 39.10 9.46 8.44
C PRO A 6 37.80 9.44 9.23
N ALA A 7 36.76 10.06 8.68
CA ALA A 7 35.41 9.98 9.20
C ALA A 7 34.98 8.51 9.13
N VAL A 8 35.32 7.76 10.18
CA VAL A 8 34.70 6.50 10.50
C VAL A 8 33.24 6.88 10.72
N VAL A 9 32.43 6.68 9.68
CA VAL A 9 30.98 6.73 9.80
C VAL A 9 30.65 5.87 11.01
N PRO A 10 30.13 6.43 12.10
CA PRO A 10 29.85 5.63 13.27
C PRO A 10 28.65 4.76 12.91
N ILE A 11 28.92 3.53 12.45
CA ILE A 11 27.93 2.50 12.12
C ILE A 11 27.03 2.18 13.34
N PHE A 12 27.37 2.69 14.52
CA PHE A 12 26.64 2.54 15.78
C PHE A 12 25.90 3.80 16.24
N ASP A 13 25.93 4.90 15.48
CA ASP A 13 25.13 6.07 15.79
C ASP A 13 23.71 5.86 15.26
N ALA A 14 22.77 5.65 16.19
CA ALA A 14 21.38 5.33 15.89
C ALA A 14 20.75 6.33 14.92
N THR A 15 21.14 7.61 15.01
CA THR A 15 20.68 8.66 14.10
C THR A 15 21.16 8.44 12.66
N SER A 16 22.45 8.12 12.45
CA SER A 16 23.02 7.87 11.13
C SER A 16 22.45 6.61 10.45
N LEU A 17 22.17 5.57 11.23
CA LEU A 17 21.50 4.36 10.75
C LEU A 17 20.08 4.68 10.31
N LEU A 18 19.29 5.38 11.14
CA LEU A 18 17.91 5.75 10.82
C LEU A 18 17.81 6.60 9.54
N HIS A 19 18.71 7.57 9.37
CA HIS A 19 18.77 8.37 8.13
C HIS A 19 19.11 7.53 6.89
N THR A 20 19.98 6.53 7.03
CA THR A 20 20.30 5.59 5.95
C THR A 20 19.12 4.70 5.60
N PHE A 21 18.28 4.35 6.59
CA PHE A 21 17.07 3.56 6.38
C PHE A 21 15.89 4.36 5.81
N GLY A 22 15.86 5.68 5.94
CA GLY A 22 14.77 6.55 5.43
C GLY A 22 14.35 6.26 3.97
N PRO A 23 15.28 6.24 3.00
CA PRO A 23 14.97 5.89 1.61
C PRO A 23 14.42 4.46 1.42
N TRP A 24 14.92 3.50 2.19
CA TRP A 24 14.45 2.11 2.15
C TRP A 24 13.05 1.95 2.74
N VAL A 25 12.72 2.74 3.76
CA VAL A 25 11.36 2.81 4.33
C VAL A 25 10.39 3.37 3.28
N LEU A 26 10.76 4.45 2.58
CA LEU A 26 9.93 4.98 1.48
C LEU A 26 9.71 3.95 0.38
N LEU A 27 10.77 3.21 -0.02
CA LEU A 27 10.64 2.12 -0.99
C LEU A 27 9.70 1.02 -0.50
N GLY A 28 9.83 0.61 0.77
CA GLY A 28 8.96 -0.39 1.39
C GLY A 28 7.49 0.05 1.43
N ILE A 29 7.24 1.30 1.79
CA ILE A 29 5.90 1.91 1.77
C ILE A 29 5.34 1.89 0.35
N GLY A 30 6.11 2.38 -0.62
CA GLY A 30 5.70 2.38 -2.02
C GLY A 30 5.36 0.97 -2.51
N LEU A 31 6.16 -0.03 -2.17
CA LEU A 31 5.91 -1.41 -2.55
C LEU A 31 4.62 -1.95 -1.91
N VAL A 32 4.42 -1.75 -0.61
CA VAL A 32 3.22 -2.23 0.09
C VAL A 32 1.97 -1.59 -0.48
N VAL A 33 1.96 -0.26 -0.63
CA VAL A 33 0.84 0.49 -1.20
C VAL A 33 0.55 0.06 -2.64
N PHE A 34 1.60 -0.13 -3.46
CA PHE A 34 1.45 -0.60 -4.83
C PHE A 34 0.82 -2.00 -4.88
N VAL A 35 1.28 -2.94 -4.06
CA VAL A 35 0.77 -4.31 -4.05
C VAL A 35 -0.67 -4.37 -3.51
N GLU A 36 -0.98 -3.58 -2.48
CA GLU A 36 -2.32 -3.46 -1.92
C GLU A 36 -3.32 -2.91 -2.95
N SER A 37 -2.94 -1.84 -3.65
CA SER A 37 -3.75 -1.24 -4.73
C SER A 37 -3.86 -2.12 -5.98
N GLY A 38 -2.78 -2.80 -6.39
CA GLY A 38 -2.71 -3.43 -7.72
C GLY A 38 -2.86 -4.94 -7.78
N VAL A 39 -2.47 -5.68 -6.75
CA VAL A 39 -2.38 -7.16 -6.79
C VAL A 39 -3.49 -7.83 -5.97
N LEU A 40 -4.50 -7.06 -5.58
CA LEU A 40 -5.72 -7.57 -4.94
C LEU A 40 -5.41 -8.32 -3.63
N PHE A 41 -4.40 -7.87 -2.88
CA PHE A 41 -4.07 -8.39 -1.55
C PHE A 41 -4.65 -7.48 -0.47
N PRO A 42 -5.93 -7.67 -0.07
CA PRO A 42 -6.60 -6.77 0.89
C PRO A 42 -6.05 -6.85 2.32
N PHE A 43 -5.08 -7.73 2.57
CA PHE A 43 -4.48 -7.97 3.89
C PHE A 43 -3.23 -7.13 4.15
N LEU A 44 -2.79 -6.34 3.18
CA LEU A 44 -1.64 -5.46 3.36
C LEU A 44 -2.06 -4.21 4.15
N PRO A 45 -1.27 -3.76 5.14
CA PRO A 45 -1.70 -2.72 6.06
C PRO A 45 -1.28 -1.30 5.61
N GLY A 46 -1.53 -0.92 4.35
CA GLY A 46 -0.97 0.33 3.81
C GLY A 46 -1.53 1.60 4.45
N ASP A 47 -2.78 1.63 4.93
CA ASP A 47 -3.32 2.79 5.67
C ASP A 47 -2.50 3.05 6.93
N SER A 48 -2.34 2.02 7.75
CA SER A 48 -1.57 2.11 8.98
C SER A 48 -0.10 2.41 8.69
N LEU A 49 0.46 1.85 7.60
CA LEU A 49 1.85 2.10 7.23
C LEU A 49 2.08 3.57 6.86
N LEU A 50 1.19 4.20 6.10
CA LEU A 50 1.26 5.63 5.76
C LEU A 50 1.14 6.51 7.01
N VAL A 51 0.17 6.21 7.88
CA VAL A 51 -0.04 6.94 9.15
C VAL A 51 1.22 6.85 10.02
N THR A 52 1.78 5.65 10.15
CA THR A 52 2.98 5.42 10.96
C THR A 52 4.20 6.08 10.39
N ALA A 53 4.43 5.97 9.08
CA ALA A 53 5.55 6.64 8.43
C ALA A 53 5.50 8.15 8.68
N ALA A 54 4.29 8.73 8.70
CA ALA A 54 4.08 10.13 9.02
C ALA A 54 4.34 10.46 10.50
N ILE A 55 3.87 9.62 11.45
CA ILE A 55 4.16 9.76 12.90
C ILE A 55 5.67 9.73 13.15
N LEU A 56 6.39 8.82 12.47
CA LEU A 56 7.82 8.59 12.65
C LEU A 56 8.70 9.38 11.69
N SER A 57 8.12 10.31 10.92
CA SER A 57 8.82 11.00 9.84
C SER A 57 10.09 11.72 10.32
N SER A 58 10.02 12.38 11.48
CA SER A 58 11.17 13.03 12.12
C SER A 58 12.27 12.05 12.53
N ALA A 59 11.90 10.94 13.18
CA ALA A 59 12.85 9.91 13.63
C ALA A 59 13.52 9.18 12.45
N LEU A 60 12.81 9.02 11.34
CA LEU A 60 13.29 8.37 10.12
C LEU A 60 14.05 9.31 9.17
N GLY A 61 14.11 10.61 9.48
CA GLY A 61 14.73 11.61 8.61
C GLY A 61 14.03 11.76 7.27
N ILE A 62 12.75 11.42 7.19
CA ILE A 62 11.92 11.57 5.99
C ILE A 62 10.91 12.69 6.20
N THR A 63 10.54 13.37 5.13
CA THR A 63 9.52 14.43 5.18
C THR A 63 8.14 13.86 4.84
N PRO A 64 7.05 14.40 5.42
CA PRO A 64 5.69 14.03 5.03
C PRO A 64 5.43 14.16 3.52
N TRP A 65 6.08 15.13 2.86
CA TRP A 65 6.00 15.32 1.42
C TRP A 65 6.56 14.13 0.62
N GLN A 66 7.67 13.54 1.06
CA GLN A 66 8.23 12.34 0.42
C GLN A 66 7.29 11.14 0.55
N ILE A 67 6.65 10.98 1.71
CA ILE A 67 5.65 9.92 1.94
C ILE A 67 4.46 10.12 1.00
N ILE A 68 3.97 11.36 0.86
CA ILE A 68 2.87 11.69 -0.04
C ILE A 68 3.25 11.38 -1.49
N LEU A 69 4.41 11.85 -1.95
CA LEU A 69 4.84 11.66 -3.33
C LEU A 69 4.95 10.17 -3.68
N VAL A 70 5.66 9.40 -2.85
CA VAL A 70 5.86 7.96 -3.06
C VAL A 70 4.54 7.20 -2.96
N GLY A 71 3.73 7.50 -1.94
CA GLY A 71 2.43 6.86 -1.73
C GLY A 71 1.47 7.11 -2.88
N VAL A 72 1.39 8.35 -3.39
CA VAL A 72 0.51 8.70 -4.52
C VAL A 72 0.96 7.99 -5.79
N VAL A 73 2.26 7.99 -6.09
CA VAL A 73 2.80 7.30 -7.28
C VAL A 73 2.54 5.79 -7.19
N ALA A 74 2.82 5.19 -6.02
CA ALA A 74 2.58 3.77 -5.80
C ALA A 74 1.11 3.38 -5.93
N ALA A 75 0.21 4.12 -5.26
CA ALA A 75 -1.22 3.87 -5.33
C ALA A 75 -1.73 4.03 -6.77
N PHE A 76 -1.34 5.12 -7.44
CA PHE A 76 -1.73 5.38 -8.82
C PHE A 76 -1.30 4.22 -9.73
N LEU A 77 -0.02 3.82 -9.69
CA LEU A 77 0.48 2.73 -10.53
C LEU A 77 -0.19 1.39 -10.20
N GLY A 78 -0.41 1.08 -8.92
CA GLY A 78 -1.09 -0.13 -8.48
C GLY A 78 -2.51 -0.19 -9.03
N ASP A 79 -3.29 0.88 -8.85
CA ASP A 79 -4.67 0.94 -9.31
C ASP A 79 -4.78 0.87 -10.85
N GLN A 80 -3.80 1.42 -11.58
CA GLN A 80 -3.72 1.25 -13.04
C GLN A 80 -3.53 -0.23 -13.42
N VAL A 81 -2.68 -0.97 -12.71
CA VAL A 81 -2.53 -2.42 -12.90
C VAL A 81 -3.85 -3.14 -12.62
N GLY A 82 -4.51 -2.83 -11.51
CA GLY A 82 -5.81 -3.40 -11.16
C GLY A 82 -6.87 -3.15 -12.24
N PHE A 83 -6.95 -1.91 -12.75
CA PHE A 83 -7.87 -1.55 -13.83
C PHE A 83 -7.62 -2.33 -15.13
N TRP A 84 -6.36 -2.41 -15.56
CA TRP A 84 -6.01 -3.15 -16.77
C TRP A 84 -6.24 -4.65 -16.62
N LEU A 85 -6.01 -5.20 -15.43
CA LEU A 85 -6.32 -6.60 -15.13
C LEU A 85 -7.82 -6.85 -15.25
N GLY A 86 -8.65 -5.95 -14.72
CA GLY A 86 -10.12 -6.01 -14.82
C GLY A 86 -10.60 -5.90 -16.25
N ARG A 87 -10.03 -4.99 -17.05
CA ARG A 87 -10.39 -4.81 -18.46
C ARG A 87 -9.98 -5.99 -19.35
N ARG A 88 -8.79 -6.57 -19.16
CA ARG A 88 -8.29 -7.66 -20.03
C ARG A 88 -8.86 -9.02 -19.66
N VAL A 89 -8.92 -9.34 -18.38
CA VAL A 89 -9.36 -10.67 -17.91
C VAL A 89 -10.87 -10.71 -17.69
N GLY A 90 -11.46 -9.56 -17.34
CA GLY A 90 -12.90 -9.45 -17.09
C GLY A 90 -13.34 -10.22 -15.85
N ARG A 91 -14.64 -10.57 -15.83
CA ARG A 91 -15.27 -11.33 -14.73
C ARG A 91 -14.67 -12.72 -14.51
N ARG A 92 -13.90 -13.25 -15.48
CA ARG A 92 -13.25 -14.57 -15.40
C ARG A 92 -12.21 -14.68 -14.29
N LEU A 93 -11.74 -13.55 -13.76
CA LEU A 93 -10.85 -13.50 -12.61
C LEU A 93 -11.55 -13.91 -11.30
N PHE A 94 -12.88 -13.81 -11.26
CA PHE A 94 -13.68 -14.09 -10.07
C PHE A 94 -14.31 -15.48 -10.11
N ARG A 95 -14.32 -16.15 -8.96
CA ARG A 95 -14.94 -17.46 -8.76
C ARG A 95 -15.60 -17.50 -7.40
N ASP A 96 -16.72 -18.21 -7.27
CA ASP A 96 -17.45 -18.32 -6.00
C ASP A 96 -16.57 -18.97 -4.91
N ASP A 97 -15.74 -19.95 -5.28
CA ASP A 97 -14.82 -20.66 -4.37
C ASP A 97 -13.49 -19.92 -4.07
N ALA A 98 -13.26 -18.74 -4.66
CA ALA A 98 -12.03 -18.01 -4.40
C ALA A 98 -12.02 -17.42 -2.98
N ARG A 99 -10.85 -17.38 -2.32
CA ARG A 99 -10.71 -16.72 -1.00
C ARG A 99 -10.71 -15.20 -1.08
N VAL A 100 -10.14 -14.66 -2.15
CA VAL A 100 -9.94 -13.23 -2.36
C VAL A 100 -10.86 -12.71 -3.46
N LEU A 101 -10.79 -13.32 -4.65
CA LEU A 101 -11.55 -12.90 -5.84
C LEU A 101 -12.93 -13.54 -5.91
N ARG A 102 -13.75 -13.29 -4.88
CA ARG A 102 -15.15 -13.73 -4.87
C ARG A 102 -16.03 -12.87 -5.74
N THR A 103 -16.88 -13.53 -6.51
CA THR A 103 -17.99 -12.96 -7.30
C THR A 103 -18.90 -12.07 -6.46
N SER A 104 -19.18 -12.41 -5.20
CA SER A 104 -19.98 -11.57 -4.30
C SER A 104 -19.34 -10.19 -4.06
N ARG A 105 -18.02 -10.14 -3.85
CA ARG A 105 -17.28 -8.88 -3.64
C ARG A 105 -17.19 -8.03 -4.91
N LEU A 106 -17.12 -8.69 -6.08
CA LEU A 106 -17.25 -7.99 -7.35
C LEU A 106 -18.63 -7.34 -7.48
N GLN A 107 -19.71 -8.06 -7.16
CA GLN A 107 -21.07 -7.54 -7.23
C GLN A 107 -21.27 -6.35 -6.27
N GLU A 108 -20.70 -6.41 -5.06
CA GLU A 108 -20.70 -5.29 -4.12
C GLU A 108 -19.98 -4.06 -4.71
N ALA A 109 -18.81 -4.25 -5.34
CA ALA A 109 -18.07 -3.18 -5.98
C ALA A 109 -18.79 -2.61 -7.21
N GLU A 110 -19.44 -3.47 -8.02
CA GLU A 110 -20.26 -3.06 -9.16
C GLU A 110 -21.51 -2.29 -8.71
N ALA A 111 -22.18 -2.72 -7.64
CA ALA A 111 -23.31 -2.00 -7.06
C ALA A 111 -22.88 -0.63 -6.49
N PHE A 112 -21.73 -0.58 -5.83
CA PHE A 112 -21.14 0.66 -5.36
C PHE A 112 -20.80 1.59 -6.53
N PHE A 113 -20.21 1.04 -7.60
CA PHE A 113 -19.92 1.79 -8.82
C PHE A 113 -21.20 2.26 -9.55
N ALA A 114 -22.25 1.46 -9.59
CA ALA A 114 -23.54 1.84 -10.15
C ALA A 114 -24.19 3.00 -9.37
N ARG A 115 -24.02 3.02 -8.04
CA ARG A 115 -24.58 4.05 -7.17
C ARG A 115 -23.82 5.38 -7.23
N TYR A 116 -22.49 5.34 -7.25
CA TYR A 116 -21.63 6.54 -7.14
C TYR A 116 -20.90 6.91 -8.44
N GLY A 117 -20.97 6.07 -9.47
CA GLY A 117 -20.27 6.27 -10.74
C GLY A 117 -18.77 6.45 -10.54
N ALA A 118 -18.18 7.48 -11.18
CA ALA A 118 -16.75 7.74 -11.07
C ALA A 118 -16.30 8.18 -9.67
N LEU A 119 -17.19 8.72 -8.83
CA LEU A 119 -16.88 9.05 -7.43
C LEU A 119 -16.60 7.80 -6.59
N ALA A 120 -17.04 6.61 -7.04
CA ALA A 120 -16.73 5.35 -6.39
C ALA A 120 -15.21 5.11 -6.28
N LEU A 121 -14.41 5.65 -7.23
CA LEU A 121 -12.95 5.55 -7.22
C LEU A 121 -12.30 6.32 -6.06
N VAL A 122 -12.98 7.35 -5.57
CA VAL A 122 -12.53 8.16 -4.43
C VAL A 122 -13.10 7.59 -3.13
N LEU A 123 -14.42 7.45 -3.06
CA LEU A 123 -15.11 6.98 -1.86
C LEU A 123 -14.73 5.54 -1.51
N GLY A 124 -14.50 4.70 -2.52
CA GLY A 124 -14.13 3.30 -2.34
C GLY A 124 -12.85 3.13 -1.54
N ARG A 125 -11.90 4.08 -1.61
CA ARG A 125 -10.62 4.03 -0.87
C ARG A 125 -10.80 4.04 0.64
N PHE A 126 -11.88 4.63 1.14
CA PHE A 126 -12.21 4.70 2.57
C PHE A 126 -13.04 3.51 3.06
N VAL A 127 -13.45 2.63 2.14
CA VAL A 127 -14.23 1.43 2.45
C VAL A 127 -13.34 0.21 2.21
N PRO A 128 -12.80 -0.44 3.26
CA PRO A 128 -11.70 -1.41 3.14
C PRO A 128 -11.95 -2.56 2.16
N ILE A 129 -13.16 -3.12 2.16
CA ILE A 129 -13.51 -4.21 1.25
C ILE A 129 -13.59 -3.68 -0.19
N VAL A 130 -14.30 -2.57 -0.39
CA VAL A 130 -14.61 -1.99 -1.70
C VAL A 130 -13.36 -1.49 -2.42
N ARG A 131 -12.41 -0.86 -1.71
CA ARG A 131 -11.22 -0.24 -2.33
C ARG A 131 -10.43 -1.19 -3.21
N THR A 132 -10.32 -2.45 -2.79
CA THR A 132 -9.47 -3.44 -3.45
C THR A 132 -10.11 -3.89 -4.77
N TYR A 133 -11.44 -3.91 -4.84
CA TYR A 133 -12.17 -4.38 -6.02
C TYR A 133 -12.61 -3.24 -6.94
N VAL A 134 -12.63 -1.99 -6.47
CA VAL A 134 -13.09 -0.83 -7.26
C VAL A 134 -12.28 -0.59 -8.54
N PRO A 135 -10.93 -0.60 -8.54
CA PRO A 135 -10.16 -0.48 -9.78
C PRO A 135 -10.48 -1.59 -10.78
N LEU A 136 -10.62 -2.82 -10.26
CA LEU A 136 -10.93 -4.00 -11.04
C LEU A 136 -12.34 -3.94 -11.64
N ALA A 137 -13.33 -3.56 -10.84
CA ALA A 137 -14.73 -3.37 -11.25
C ALA A 137 -14.87 -2.24 -12.27
N ALA A 138 -14.10 -1.15 -12.13
CA ALA A 138 -14.05 -0.09 -13.13
C ALA A 138 -13.48 -0.59 -14.47
N GLY A 139 -12.53 -1.53 -14.44
CA GLY A 139 -12.01 -2.23 -15.61
C GLY A 139 -13.03 -3.17 -16.26
N THR A 140 -13.76 -3.96 -15.47
CA THR A 140 -14.81 -4.87 -15.98
C THR A 140 -16.02 -4.13 -16.54
N ALA A 141 -16.34 -2.96 -15.98
CA ALA A 141 -17.41 -2.06 -16.45
C ALA A 141 -17.01 -1.22 -17.67
N ASP A 142 -15.83 -1.48 -18.25
CA ASP A 142 -15.27 -0.79 -19.42
C ASP A 142 -15.23 0.74 -19.31
N LEU A 143 -14.98 1.26 -18.12
CA LEU A 143 -14.89 2.70 -17.89
C LEU A 143 -13.77 3.32 -18.75
N ARG A 144 -14.05 4.43 -19.43
CA ARG A 144 -13.03 5.12 -20.26
C ARG A 144 -11.75 5.37 -19.45
N TRP A 145 -10.60 4.93 -19.96
CA TRP A 145 -9.31 4.98 -19.24
C TRP A 145 -8.94 6.37 -18.73
N ARG A 146 -9.24 7.42 -19.52
CA ARG A 146 -9.02 8.82 -19.11
C ARG A 146 -9.82 9.21 -17.87
N ARG A 147 -11.09 8.77 -17.80
CA ARG A 147 -11.98 9.04 -16.66
C ARG A 147 -11.50 8.26 -15.44
N PHE A 148 -11.16 6.98 -15.61
CA PHE A 148 -10.56 6.18 -14.55
C PHE A 148 -9.31 6.87 -13.97
N THR A 149 -8.35 7.20 -14.82
CA THR A 149 -7.05 7.77 -14.42
C THR A 149 -7.20 9.07 -13.62
N LEU A 150 -8.10 9.97 -14.06
CA LEU A 150 -8.34 11.24 -13.36
C LEU A 150 -8.91 11.03 -11.95
N TRP A 151 -10.00 10.26 -11.84
CA TRP A 151 -10.65 10.02 -10.55
C TRP A 151 -9.82 9.14 -9.63
N ASN A 152 -9.04 8.23 -10.20
CA ASN A 152 -8.06 7.42 -9.48
C ASN A 152 -6.97 8.32 -8.86
N LEU A 153 -6.40 9.25 -9.64
CA LEU A 153 -5.39 10.18 -9.16
C LEU A 153 -5.93 11.09 -8.04
N VAL A 154 -7.12 11.65 -8.23
CA VAL A 154 -7.79 12.47 -7.20
C VAL A 154 -8.01 11.67 -5.92
N GLY A 155 -8.53 10.45 -6.05
CA GLY A 155 -8.73 9.56 -4.90
C GLY A 155 -7.42 9.18 -4.21
N GLY A 156 -6.37 8.91 -4.99
CA GLY A 156 -5.04 8.57 -4.48
C GLY A 156 -4.42 9.70 -3.70
N ILE A 157 -4.45 10.91 -4.24
CA ILE A 157 -3.98 12.11 -3.54
C ILE A 157 -4.79 12.32 -2.25
N ALA A 158 -6.12 12.31 -2.34
CA ALA A 158 -6.98 12.54 -1.17
C ALA A 158 -6.73 11.52 -0.05
N TRP A 159 -6.59 10.24 -0.40
CA TRP A 159 -6.33 9.16 0.55
C TRP A 159 -4.94 9.27 1.17
N VAL A 160 -3.86 9.36 0.36
CA VAL A 160 -2.49 9.42 0.89
C VAL A 160 -2.26 10.67 1.72
N VAL A 161 -2.72 11.83 1.24
CA VAL A 161 -2.63 13.09 2.00
C VAL A 161 -3.43 12.98 3.29
N GLY A 162 -4.66 12.46 3.25
CA GLY A 162 -5.48 12.25 4.44
C GLY A 162 -4.78 11.39 5.49
N MET A 163 -4.26 10.23 5.10
CA MET A 163 -3.54 9.32 6.01
C MET A 163 -2.24 9.95 6.55
N THR A 164 -1.50 10.67 5.71
CA THR A 164 -0.27 11.35 6.12
C THR A 164 -0.57 12.47 7.11
N VAL A 165 -1.57 13.30 6.85
CA VAL A 165 -1.99 14.40 7.75
C VAL A 165 -2.45 13.84 9.08
N VAL A 166 -3.26 12.78 9.09
CA VAL A 166 -3.66 12.09 10.32
C VAL A 166 -2.43 11.64 11.11
N GLY A 167 -1.44 11.04 10.46
CA GLY A 167 -0.20 10.64 11.12
C GLY A 167 0.63 11.81 11.67
N VAL A 168 0.76 12.91 10.93
CA VAL A 168 1.46 14.11 11.41
C VAL A 168 0.75 14.70 12.64
N LEU A 169 -0.58 14.79 12.62
CA LEU A 169 -1.36 15.29 13.75
C LEU A 169 -1.23 14.38 14.98
N LEU A 170 -1.26 13.06 14.79
CA LEU A 170 -1.07 12.09 15.87
C LEU A 170 0.36 12.14 16.45
N GLY A 171 1.37 12.35 15.61
CA GLY A 171 2.76 12.52 16.04
C GLY A 171 2.98 13.76 16.91
N GLY A 172 2.14 14.80 16.73
CA GLY A 172 2.16 16.01 17.56
C GLY A 172 1.56 15.83 18.96
N ILE A 173 0.92 14.70 19.26
CA ILE A 173 0.34 14.43 20.59
C ILE A 173 1.48 14.12 21.57
N PRO A 174 1.58 14.81 22.73
CA PRO A 174 2.69 14.62 23.67
C PRO A 174 2.89 13.17 24.12
N PHE A 175 1.80 12.42 24.30
CA PHE A 175 1.86 10.98 24.63
C PHE A 175 2.57 10.15 23.55
N VAL A 176 2.32 10.44 22.27
CA VAL A 176 2.95 9.75 21.13
C VAL A 176 4.40 10.16 21.00
N ALA A 177 4.69 11.46 21.15
CA ALA A 177 6.05 12.01 21.09
C ALA A 177 6.97 11.45 22.20
N HIS A 178 6.46 11.27 23.43
CA HIS A 178 7.24 10.71 24.55
C HIS A 178 7.47 9.21 24.44
N ASN A 179 6.64 8.49 23.68
CA ASN A 179 6.72 7.03 23.52
C ASN A 179 7.16 6.63 22.11
N ILE A 180 7.81 7.54 21.38
CA ILE A 180 8.09 7.36 19.95
C ILE A 180 8.96 6.12 19.70
N ASP A 181 9.92 5.82 20.56
CA ASP A 181 10.79 4.64 20.41
C ASP A 181 10.01 3.33 20.54
N VAL A 182 9.15 3.23 21.56
CA VAL A 182 8.32 2.03 21.80
C VAL A 182 7.26 1.87 20.71
N LEU A 183 6.59 2.97 20.33
CA LEU A 183 5.62 2.99 19.24
C LEU A 183 6.26 2.62 17.91
N SER A 184 7.48 3.09 17.64
CA SER A 184 8.23 2.75 16.43
C SER A 184 8.44 1.24 16.30
N VAL A 185 8.92 0.61 17.36
CA VAL A 185 9.18 -0.84 17.37
C VAL A 185 7.89 -1.63 17.21
N VAL A 186 6.86 -1.29 17.99
CA VAL A 186 5.55 -1.96 17.90
C VAL A 186 5.00 -1.89 16.49
N ILE A 187 5.05 -0.72 15.86
CA ILE A 187 4.45 -0.58 14.55
C ILE A 187 5.29 -1.27 13.46
N VAL A 188 6.62 -1.17 13.50
CA VAL A 188 7.47 -1.93 12.57
C VAL A 188 7.15 -3.41 12.66
N VAL A 189 7.02 -3.96 13.87
CA VAL A 189 6.64 -5.36 14.06
C VAL A 189 5.25 -5.63 13.47
N VAL A 190 4.23 -4.84 13.81
CA VAL A 190 2.85 -5.04 13.32
C VAL A 190 2.73 -4.91 11.80
N SER A 191 3.50 -4.01 11.17
CA SER A 191 3.47 -3.81 9.71
C SER A 191 4.28 -4.85 8.94
N VAL A 192 5.44 -5.26 9.46
CA VAL A 192 6.34 -6.22 8.78
C VAL A 192 5.84 -7.66 8.97
N LEU A 193 5.27 -7.98 10.12
CA LEU A 193 4.88 -9.36 10.48
C LEU A 193 3.88 -10.00 9.50
N PRO A 194 2.79 -9.34 9.06
CA PRO A 194 1.86 -9.91 8.07
C PRO A 194 2.53 -10.17 6.72
N VAL A 195 3.44 -9.28 6.30
CA VAL A 195 4.18 -9.40 5.04
C VAL A 195 5.12 -10.60 5.09
N VAL A 196 5.87 -10.74 6.19
CA VAL A 196 6.80 -11.87 6.41
C VAL A 196 6.02 -13.19 6.50
N ILE A 197 4.93 -13.23 7.27
CA ILE A 197 4.09 -14.43 7.38
C ILE A 197 3.51 -14.80 6.01
N GLY A 198 3.03 -13.80 5.25
CA GLY A 198 2.53 -13.99 3.88
C GLY A 198 3.61 -14.56 2.95
N ALA A 199 4.81 -14.00 2.95
CA ALA A 199 5.93 -14.45 2.15
C ALA A 199 6.40 -15.87 2.52
N LEU A 200 6.47 -16.19 3.81
CA LEU A 200 6.83 -17.53 4.30
C LEU A 200 5.77 -18.57 3.94
N ARG A 201 4.48 -18.23 4.02
CA ARG A 201 3.39 -19.10 3.59
C ARG A 201 3.42 -19.33 2.08
N ALA A 202 3.64 -18.29 1.30
CA ALA A 202 3.76 -18.38 -0.16
C ALA A 202 4.93 -19.28 -0.60
N ARG A 203 6.06 -19.24 0.13
CA ARG A 203 7.21 -20.12 -0.11
C ARG A 203 6.96 -21.58 0.25
N ARG A 204 6.07 -21.87 1.20
CA ARG A 204 5.69 -23.25 1.57
C ARG A 204 4.74 -23.90 0.56
N THR A 205 3.94 -23.11 -0.16
CA THR A 205 3.14 -23.57 -1.31
C THR A 205 3.95 -23.49 -2.60
N ARG A 206 4.97 -24.32 -2.77
CA ARG A 206 5.46 -24.65 -4.12
C ARG A 206 4.42 -25.56 -4.78
N PRO A 207 3.89 -25.24 -5.98
CA PRO A 207 3.08 -26.19 -6.73
C PRO A 207 3.96 -27.40 -7.04
N THR A 208 3.57 -28.58 -6.58
CA THR A 208 4.10 -29.85 -7.06
C THR A 208 3.93 -29.84 -8.59
N PRO A 209 4.99 -30.03 -9.40
CA PRO A 209 4.83 -30.17 -10.83
C PRO A 209 3.89 -31.35 -11.08
N ARG A 210 2.74 -31.10 -11.71
CA ARG A 210 1.90 -32.18 -12.25
C ARG A 210 2.66 -32.80 -13.42
N SER A 211 3.51 -33.77 -13.12
CA SER A 211 4.02 -34.73 -14.09
C SER A 211 2.88 -35.69 -14.44
N GLY A 212 2.47 -35.69 -15.71
CA GLY A 212 1.72 -36.81 -16.29
C GLY A 212 0.40 -36.44 -16.94
N GLU A 213 0.46 -35.79 -18.09
CA GLU A 213 -0.53 -36.04 -19.15
C GLU A 213 0.26 -36.17 -20.46
N ARG A 214 0.63 -37.41 -20.78
CA ARG A 214 1.02 -37.82 -22.13
C ARG A 214 0.18 -39.05 -22.46
N VAL A 215 -0.74 -38.80 -23.39
CA VAL A 215 -1.37 -39.70 -24.36
C VAL A 215 -2.29 -40.79 -23.81
#